data_AF-A0A1V4RRM9-F1
#
_entry.id   AF-A0A1V4RRM9-F1
#
_cell.length_a   1.000
_cell.length_b   1.000
_cell.length_c   1.000
_cell.angle_alpha   90.00
_cell.angle_beta   90.00
_cell.angle_gamma   90.00
#
_symmetry.space_group_name_H-M   'P 1'
#
loop_
_entity.id
_entity.type
_entity.pdbx_description
1 polymer ?
#
loop_
_entity_poly.entity_id
_entity_poly.type
_entity_poly.pdbx_seq_one_letter_code
_entity_poly.pdbx_strand_id
1 'polypeptide(L)'
;MTHEDRGHYAKKHSSERKVRPDIAAAVKQKTSHGKITCAAAHQIAEKLNVPPSEVGFTIDFLEIRIEKCQLGLYGYRPERKIVKPEKNVSKRIEDAVRGSLDNDRLTCKTAWEIAKRLGIIKMEVSSACEALNIKISSCQLGAF
;
A
#
# COMPACT_ATOMS: atom_id res chain seq x y z
N MET A 1 -2.69 10.91 -9.37
CA MET A 1 -1.42 10.89 -10.08
C MET A 1 -1.60 10.36 -11.48
N THR A 2 -1.29 11.21 -12.44
CA THR A 2 -1.18 10.87 -13.85
C THR A 2 0.23 10.33 -14.12
N HIS A 3 0.52 9.96 -15.36
CA HIS A 3 1.88 9.57 -15.76
C HIS A 3 2.89 10.74 -15.61
N GLU A 4 2.39 11.96 -15.40
CA GLU A 4 3.12 13.24 -15.38
C GLU A 4 3.91 13.46 -14.08
N ASP A 5 3.57 12.77 -12.99
CA ASP A 5 4.28 12.89 -11.71
C ASP A 5 5.61 12.10 -11.68
N ARG A 6 5.94 11.37 -12.76
CA ARG A 6 7.12 10.49 -12.82
C ARG A 6 8.42 11.30 -12.79
N GLY A 7 9.28 11.04 -11.80
CA GLY A 7 10.55 11.75 -11.61
C GLY A 7 10.43 13.00 -10.72
N HIS A 8 9.25 13.21 -10.11
CA HIS A 8 8.96 14.32 -9.21
C HIS A 8 8.21 13.89 -7.94
N TYR A 9 8.31 12.63 -7.54
CA TYR A 9 7.64 12.11 -6.35
C TYR A 9 8.14 12.80 -5.07
N ALA A 10 9.41 13.22 -5.03
CA ALA A 10 9.97 13.97 -3.91
C ALA A 10 9.24 15.30 -3.63
N LYS A 11 8.65 15.95 -4.65
CA LYS A 11 7.98 17.26 -4.52
C LYS A 11 6.72 17.22 -3.64
N LYS A 12 6.20 16.04 -3.30
CA LYS A 12 5.07 15.85 -2.37
C LYS A 12 5.44 16.17 -0.91
N HIS A 13 6.73 16.21 -0.60
CA HIS A 13 7.24 16.37 0.75
C HIS A 13 7.90 17.74 0.90
N SER A 14 7.93 18.27 2.13
CA SER A 14 8.68 19.49 2.43
C SER A 14 10.15 19.33 2.02
N SER A 15 10.72 20.37 1.39
CA SER A 15 12.12 20.42 0.98
C SER A 15 13.11 20.30 2.15
N GLU A 16 12.64 20.55 3.38
CA GLU A 16 13.43 20.44 4.60
C GLU A 16 13.49 19.01 5.16
N ARG A 17 12.60 18.12 4.72
CA ARG A 17 12.56 16.73 5.22
C ARG A 17 13.74 15.95 4.65
N LYS A 18 14.56 15.37 5.53
CA LYS A 18 15.75 14.59 5.16
C LYS A 18 15.47 13.10 5.22
N VAL A 19 15.94 12.39 4.21
CA VAL A 19 15.93 10.92 4.19
C VAL A 19 16.96 10.38 5.18
N ARG A 20 16.55 9.36 5.95
CA ARG A 20 17.47 8.63 6.81
C ARG A 20 18.38 7.70 5.97
N PRO A 21 19.71 7.76 6.12
CA PRO A 21 20.64 6.99 5.28
C PRO A 21 20.46 5.47 5.37
N ASP A 22 20.13 4.95 6.56
CA ASP A 22 19.88 3.52 6.81
C ASP A 22 18.65 3.01 6.03
N ILE A 23 17.56 3.78 6.02
CA ILE A 23 16.36 3.45 5.23
C ILE A 23 16.67 3.53 3.72
N ALA A 24 17.40 4.55 3.28
CA ALA A 24 17.78 4.70 1.87
C ALA A 24 18.63 3.51 1.38
N ALA A 25 19.60 3.07 2.18
CA ALA A 25 20.42 1.92 1.86
C ALA A 25 19.58 0.64 1.76
N ALA A 26 18.68 0.40 2.73
CA ALA A 26 17.79 -0.76 2.73
C ALA A 26 16.82 -0.76 1.53
N VAL A 27 16.25 0.40 1.18
CA VAL A 27 15.36 0.56 0.01
C VAL A 27 16.13 0.28 -1.28
N LYS A 28 17.31 0.86 -1.47
CA LYS A 28 18.15 0.62 -2.66
C LYS A 28 18.52 -0.86 -2.80
N GLN A 29 18.88 -1.53 -1.71
CA GLN A 29 19.23 -2.96 -1.72
C GLN A 29 18.06 -3.85 -2.15
N LYS A 30 16.82 -3.48 -1.84
CA LYS A 30 15.61 -4.23 -2.20
C LYS A 30 14.97 -3.79 -3.52
N THR A 31 15.52 -2.76 -4.15
CA THR A 31 15.03 -2.23 -5.41
C THR A 31 15.62 -2.98 -6.58
N SER A 32 14.78 -3.30 -7.56
CA SER A 32 15.18 -3.88 -8.84
C SER A 32 14.51 -3.12 -9.98
N HIS A 33 15.28 -2.74 -10.99
CA HIS A 33 14.79 -1.95 -12.13
C HIS A 33 13.98 -0.70 -11.74
N GLY A 34 14.43 0.02 -10.70
CA GLY A 34 13.75 1.23 -10.20
C GLY A 34 12.41 0.96 -9.50
N LYS A 35 12.16 -0.28 -9.09
CA LYS A 35 10.92 -0.68 -8.41
C LYS A 35 11.19 -1.47 -7.14
N ILE A 36 10.27 -1.36 -6.19
CA ILE A 36 10.25 -2.15 -4.96
C ILE A 36 8.85 -2.70 -4.71
N THR A 37 8.74 -3.92 -4.20
CA THR A 37 7.41 -4.48 -3.88
C THR A 37 6.87 -3.88 -2.59
N CYS A 38 5.54 -3.76 -2.48
CA CYS A 38 4.89 -3.34 -1.23
C CYS A 38 5.32 -4.22 -0.05
N ALA A 39 5.44 -5.54 -0.26
CA ALA A 39 5.94 -6.47 0.75
C ALA A 39 7.38 -6.16 1.19
N ALA A 40 8.30 -5.90 0.25
CA ALA A 40 9.68 -5.57 0.58
C ALA A 40 9.80 -4.24 1.34
N ALA A 41 9.00 -3.23 0.97
CA ALA A 41 8.97 -1.96 1.69
C ALA A 41 8.48 -2.13 3.14
N HIS A 42 7.42 -2.92 3.37
CA HIS A 42 6.96 -3.21 4.72
C HIS A 42 7.94 -4.06 5.53
N GLN A 43 8.66 -5.01 4.90
CA GLN A 43 9.74 -5.74 5.57
C GLN A 43 10.87 -4.83 6.03
N ILE A 44 11.21 -3.77 5.28
CA ILE A 44 12.18 -2.76 5.71
C ILE A 44 11.65 -2.01 6.93
N ALA A 45 10.39 -1.58 6.89
CA ALA A 45 9.75 -0.87 8.00
C ALA A 45 9.78 -1.69 9.30
N GLU A 46 9.43 -2.98 9.21
CA GLU A 46 9.49 -3.91 10.34
C GLU A 46 10.93 -4.10 10.84
N LYS A 47 11.89 -4.37 9.95
CA LYS A 47 13.30 -4.62 10.33
C LYS A 47 13.98 -3.43 11.00
N LEU A 48 13.67 -2.22 10.55
CA LEU A 48 14.27 -0.99 11.09
C LEU A 48 13.43 -0.38 12.21
N ASN A 49 12.29 -1.01 12.57
CA ASN A 49 11.33 -0.51 13.55
C ASN A 49 10.91 0.94 13.28
N VAL A 50 10.52 1.22 12.04
CA VAL A 50 10.04 2.55 11.60
C VAL A 50 8.64 2.47 11.02
N PRO A 51 7.87 3.58 11.03
CA PRO A 51 6.59 3.61 10.34
C PRO A 51 6.73 3.29 8.85
N PRO A 52 5.81 2.53 8.23
CA PRO A 52 5.84 2.28 6.78
C PRO A 52 5.83 3.56 5.94
N SER A 53 5.20 4.63 6.43
CA SER A 53 5.18 5.94 5.78
C SER A 53 6.58 6.60 5.69
N GLU A 54 7.51 6.26 6.59
CA GLU A 54 8.89 6.73 6.52
C GLU A 54 9.67 6.01 5.40
N VAL A 55 9.41 4.71 5.23
CA VAL A 55 9.94 3.95 4.09
C VAL A 55 9.36 4.48 2.78
N GLY A 56 8.05 4.74 2.74
CA GLY A 56 7.42 5.31 1.56
C GLY A 56 7.95 6.71 1.21
N PHE A 57 8.13 7.59 2.19
CA PHE A 57 8.82 8.87 1.95
C PHE A 57 10.18 8.67 1.27
N THR A 58 10.97 7.73 1.78
CA THR A 58 12.29 7.41 1.21
C THR A 58 12.17 6.86 -0.22
N ILE A 59 11.16 6.05 -0.50
CA ILE A 59 10.87 5.53 -1.85
C ILE A 59 10.54 6.68 -2.82
N ASP A 60 9.63 7.59 -2.44
CA ASP A 60 9.29 8.78 -3.23
C ASP A 60 10.54 9.66 -3.45
N PHE A 61 11.30 9.94 -2.40
CA PHE A 61 12.50 10.78 -2.48
C PHE A 61 13.57 10.20 -3.43
N LEU A 62 13.71 8.87 -3.46
CA LEU A 62 14.64 8.17 -4.34
C LEU A 62 14.07 7.96 -5.75
N GLU A 63 12.88 8.48 -6.04
CA GLU A 63 12.17 8.33 -7.32
C GLU A 63 11.94 6.86 -7.72
N ILE A 64 11.75 5.99 -6.72
CA ILE A 64 11.51 4.56 -6.88
C ILE A 64 10.00 4.30 -6.91
N ARG A 65 9.56 3.34 -7.73
CA ARG A 65 8.13 3.00 -7.85
C ARG A 65 7.74 1.78 -7.02
N ILE A 66 6.58 1.84 -6.38
CA ILE A 66 6.00 0.65 -5.75
C ILE A 66 5.36 -0.25 -6.82
N GLU A 67 5.65 -1.55 -6.74
CA GLU A 67 4.96 -2.60 -7.46
C GLU A 67 4.32 -3.64 -6.50
N LYS A 68 3.46 -4.50 -7.05
CA LYS A 68 2.85 -5.64 -6.35
C LYS A 68 2.27 -5.27 -4.97
N CYS A 69 1.30 -4.36 -4.96
CA CYS A 69 0.56 -3.98 -3.76
C CYS A 69 -0.02 -5.22 -3.06
N GLN A 70 0.19 -5.40 -1.75
CA GLN A 70 -0.29 -6.60 -1.04
C GLN A 70 -1.83 -6.71 -0.94
N LEU A 71 -2.58 -5.65 -1.29
CA LEU A 71 -4.04 -5.67 -1.45
C LEU A 71 -4.47 -5.90 -2.91
N GLY A 72 -3.54 -6.07 -3.86
CA GLY A 72 -3.85 -6.29 -5.27
C GLY A 72 -4.32 -5.04 -6.04
N LEU A 73 -4.29 -3.86 -5.41
CA LEU A 73 -4.93 -2.64 -5.93
C LEU A 73 -4.14 -1.88 -7.01
N TYR A 74 -2.81 -1.99 -7.00
CA TYR A 74 -1.94 -1.27 -7.93
C TYR A 74 -0.55 -1.92 -8.05
N GLY A 75 0.21 -1.49 -9.05
CA GLY A 75 1.60 -1.91 -9.23
C GLY A 75 1.75 -3.26 -9.93
N TYR A 76 0.72 -3.73 -10.63
CA TYR A 76 0.74 -4.95 -11.43
C TYR A 76 0.79 -4.63 -12.93
N ARG A 77 1.13 -5.64 -13.74
CA ARG A 77 1.12 -5.61 -15.21
C ARG A 77 0.62 -6.95 -15.78
N PRO A 78 -0.02 -6.96 -16.98
CA PRO A 78 -0.34 -5.79 -17.82
C PRO A 78 -1.43 -4.89 -17.21
N GLU A 79 -2.36 -5.45 -16.44
CA GLU A 79 -3.37 -4.70 -15.70
C GLU A 79 -2.78 -4.05 -14.44
N ARG A 80 -3.11 -2.79 -14.20
CA ARG A 80 -2.65 -2.05 -13.01
C ARG A 80 -3.10 -2.69 -11.69
N LYS A 81 -4.33 -3.22 -11.68
CA LYS A 81 -5.04 -3.82 -10.54
C LYS A 81 -5.33 -5.29 -10.88
N ILE A 82 -5.08 -6.20 -9.94
CA ILE A 82 -5.34 -7.63 -10.11
C ILE A 82 -6.49 -8.14 -9.24
N VAL A 83 -6.92 -7.37 -8.24
CA VAL A 83 -8.07 -7.76 -7.42
C VAL A 83 -9.35 -7.69 -8.25
N LYS A 84 -10.16 -8.74 -8.13
CA LYS A 84 -11.49 -8.83 -8.74
C LYS A 84 -12.54 -8.79 -7.63
N PRO A 85 -13.75 -8.27 -7.88
CA PRO A 85 -14.85 -8.34 -6.93
C PRO A 85 -15.14 -9.80 -6.54
N GLU A 86 -15.33 -10.03 -5.24
CA GLU A 86 -15.73 -11.34 -4.71
C GLU A 86 -17.15 -11.67 -5.18
N LYS A 87 -17.40 -12.93 -5.55
CA LYS A 87 -18.74 -13.35 -6.02
C LYS A 87 -19.77 -13.40 -4.89
N ASN A 88 -19.31 -13.79 -3.70
CA ASN A 88 -20.16 -13.88 -2.51
C ASN A 88 -19.36 -13.40 -1.29
N VAL A 89 -19.72 -12.23 -0.78
CA VAL A 89 -19.10 -11.68 0.43
C VAL A 89 -19.80 -12.27 1.64
N SER A 90 -19.07 -13.05 2.44
CA SER A 90 -19.64 -13.57 3.68
C SER A 90 -20.04 -12.42 4.62
N LYS A 91 -21.16 -12.57 5.33
CA LYS A 91 -21.64 -11.59 6.32
C LYS A 91 -20.56 -11.19 7.33
N ARG A 92 -19.72 -12.17 7.73
CA ARG A 92 -18.57 -11.95 8.63
C ARG A 92 -17.57 -10.92 8.08
N ILE A 93 -17.27 -10.97 6.78
CA ILE A 93 -16.36 -10.01 6.13
C ILE A 93 -17.07 -8.67 5.93
N GLU A 94 -18.32 -8.69 5.47
CA GLU A 94 -19.10 -7.47 5.27
C GLU A 94 -19.25 -6.65 6.55
N ASP A 95 -19.67 -7.28 7.66
CA ASP A 95 -19.82 -6.63 8.96
C ASP A 95 -18.49 -6.05 9.44
N ALA A 96 -17.39 -6.79 9.27
CA ALA A 96 -16.06 -6.33 9.63
C ALA A 96 -15.60 -5.12 8.81
N VAL A 97 -15.89 -5.09 7.51
CA VAL A 97 -15.55 -3.97 6.62
C VAL A 97 -16.41 -2.76 6.95
N ARG A 98 -17.75 -2.90 6.98
CA ARG A 98 -18.68 -1.80 7.24
C ARG A 98 -18.49 -1.18 8.63
N GLY A 99 -18.23 -2.01 9.64
CA GLY A 99 -17.97 -1.56 11.01
C GLY A 99 -16.62 -0.87 11.21
N SER A 100 -15.75 -0.86 10.20
CA SER A 100 -14.41 -0.25 10.30
C SER A 100 -14.20 0.89 9.29
N LEU A 101 -15.27 1.39 8.67
CA LEU A 101 -15.18 2.49 7.72
C LEU A 101 -14.87 3.81 8.42
N ASP A 102 -14.05 4.61 7.77
CA ASP A 102 -13.79 6.00 8.07
C ASP A 102 -14.18 6.82 6.84
N ASN A 103 -15.21 7.68 6.98
CA ASN A 103 -15.77 8.47 5.88
C ASN A 103 -16.09 7.63 4.62
N ASP A 104 -16.86 6.56 4.80
CA ASP A 104 -17.27 5.58 3.76
C ASP A 104 -16.12 4.84 3.06
N ARG A 105 -14.93 4.86 3.66
CA ARG A 105 -13.71 4.29 3.06
C ARG A 105 -12.98 3.43 4.06
N LEU A 106 -12.23 2.47 3.53
CA LEU A 106 -11.41 1.57 4.34
C LEU A 106 -9.94 1.90 4.15
N THR A 107 -9.19 2.16 5.22
CA THR A 107 -7.75 2.41 5.07
C THR A 107 -6.98 1.11 4.76
N CYS A 108 -5.82 1.20 4.12
CA CYS A 108 -4.95 0.04 3.87
C CYS A 108 -4.56 -0.66 5.18
N LYS A 109 -4.32 0.10 6.26
CA LYS A 109 -4.02 -0.43 7.59
C LYS A 109 -5.19 -1.23 8.14
N THR A 110 -6.39 -0.65 8.14
CA THR A 110 -7.61 -1.29 8.63
C THR A 110 -7.93 -2.56 7.84
N ALA A 111 -7.73 -2.55 6.51
CA ALA A 111 -7.90 -3.74 5.69
C ALA A 111 -6.97 -4.89 6.11
N TRP A 112 -5.71 -4.59 6.47
CA TRP A 112 -4.77 -5.60 6.97
C TRP A 112 -5.15 -6.10 8.36
N GLU A 113 -5.65 -5.22 9.23
CA GLU A 113 -6.15 -5.59 10.56
C GLU A 113 -7.35 -6.53 10.47
N ILE A 114 -8.30 -6.25 9.57
CA ILE A 114 -9.43 -7.14 9.28
C ILE A 114 -8.93 -8.50 8.79
N ALA A 115 -8.01 -8.52 7.81
CA ALA A 115 -7.45 -9.77 7.28
C ALA A 115 -6.82 -10.62 8.39
N LYS A 116 -6.00 -9.99 9.24
CA LYS A 116 -5.37 -10.64 10.39
C LYS A 116 -6.40 -11.15 11.41
N ARG A 117 -7.38 -10.32 11.77
CA ARG A 117 -8.43 -10.67 12.75
C ARG A 117 -9.32 -11.81 12.28
N LEU A 118 -9.62 -11.88 10.98
CA LEU A 118 -10.49 -12.90 10.42
C LEU A 118 -9.74 -14.17 9.99
N GLY A 119 -8.40 -14.11 9.89
CA GLY A 119 -7.57 -15.23 9.45
C GLY A 119 -7.60 -15.45 7.94
N ILE A 120 -7.85 -14.40 7.16
CA ILE A 120 -7.96 -14.45 5.69
C ILE A 120 -6.80 -13.70 5.03
N ILE A 121 -6.57 -13.93 3.73
CA ILE A 121 -5.51 -13.19 3.03
C ILE A 121 -5.93 -11.74 2.79
N LYS A 122 -4.96 -10.83 2.75
CA LYS A 122 -5.21 -9.38 2.55
C LYS A 122 -6.05 -9.08 1.30
N MET A 123 -5.85 -9.84 0.23
CA MET A 123 -6.60 -9.67 -1.03
C MET A 123 -8.07 -10.10 -0.95
N GLU A 124 -8.46 -10.97 -0.01
CA GLU A 124 -9.88 -11.27 0.21
C GLU A 124 -10.62 -10.05 0.75
N VAL A 125 -9.99 -9.27 1.64
CA VAL A 125 -10.58 -8.02 2.16
C VAL A 125 -10.78 -6.99 1.04
N SER A 126 -9.78 -6.80 0.16
CA SER A 126 -9.93 -5.87 -0.96
C SER A 126 -10.91 -6.38 -2.02
N SER A 127 -10.99 -7.68 -2.25
CA SER A 127 -11.98 -8.30 -3.14
C SER A 127 -13.41 -8.11 -2.63
N ALA A 128 -13.62 -8.25 -1.32
CA ALA A 128 -14.89 -7.92 -0.68
C ALA A 128 -15.22 -6.44 -0.76
N CYS A 129 -14.25 -5.54 -0.54
CA CYS A 129 -14.45 -4.11 -0.69
C CYS A 129 -14.88 -3.75 -2.12
N GLU A 130 -14.28 -4.35 -3.14
CA GLU A 130 -14.66 -4.15 -4.55
C GLU A 130 -16.09 -4.63 -4.83
N ALA A 131 -16.51 -5.77 -4.28
CA ALA A 131 -17.88 -6.27 -4.42
C ALA A 131 -18.92 -5.40 -3.70
N LEU A 132 -18.56 -4.84 -2.54
CA LEU A 132 -19.41 -3.95 -1.75
C LEU A 132 -19.38 -2.49 -2.23
N ASN A 133 -18.63 -2.19 -3.29
CA ASN A 133 -18.39 -0.84 -3.81
C ASN A 133 -17.79 0.12 -2.76
N ILE A 134 -16.94 -0.41 -1.87
CA ILE A 134 -16.24 0.31 -0.82
C ILE A 134 -14.81 0.63 -1.28
N LYS A 135 -14.43 1.89 -1.23
CA LYS A 135 -13.10 2.32 -1.69
C LYS A 135 -12.06 2.16 -0.59
N ILE A 136 -10.96 1.48 -0.93
CA ILE A 136 -9.77 1.47 -0.09
C ILE A 136 -8.95 2.75 -0.31
N SER A 137 -8.59 3.43 0.77
CA SER A 137 -7.80 4.68 0.79
C SER A 137 -6.56 4.56 1.69
N SER A 138 -5.79 5.65 1.75
CA SER A 138 -4.70 5.85 2.72
C SER A 138 -3.74 4.67 2.79
N CYS A 139 -2.95 4.49 1.73
CA CYS A 139 -1.88 3.50 1.72
C CYS A 139 -0.92 3.74 2.89
N GLN A 140 -0.54 2.67 3.60
CA GLN A 140 0.39 2.75 4.72
C GLN A 140 1.78 3.29 4.34
N LEU A 141 2.23 3.01 3.10
CA LEU A 141 3.48 3.56 2.58
C LEU A 141 3.32 5.02 2.14
N GLY A 142 2.17 5.41 1.60
CA GLY A 142 1.94 6.76 1.09
C GLY A 142 2.78 7.14 -0.14
N ALA A 143 3.63 6.23 -0.64
CA ALA A 143 4.44 6.42 -1.82
C ALA A 143 3.71 5.96 -3.08
N PHE A 144 3.86 6.72 -4.15
CA PHE A 144 3.19 6.45 -5.41
C PHE A 144 4.02 6.96 -6.58
#